data_AF-A0A2H3B3K0-F1
#
_entry.id   AF-A0A2H3B3K0-F1
#
_cell.length_a   1.000
_cell.length_b   1.000
_cell.length_c   1.000
_cell.angle_alpha   90.00
_cell.angle_beta   90.00
_cell.angle_gamma   90.00
#
_symmetry.space_group_name_H-M   'P 1'
#
loop_
_entity.id
_entity.type
_entity.pdbx_description
1 polymer ?
#
loop_
_entity_poly.entity_id
_entity_poly.type
_entity_poly.pdbx_seq_one_letter_code
_entity_poly.pdbx_strand_id
1 'polypeptide(L)' 'SIKRSYLTDSFFKMIIEDPMANRTFVVREGLVWMTNGRGDKVLCVPDGVHSERSMKEIILDQVHAILGHYGFQ' A
#
# COMPACT_ATOMS: atom_id res chain seq x y z
N SER A 1 -9.31 7.46 -0.78
CA SER A 1 -7.89 7.17 -0.53
C SER A 1 -7.74 5.75 -0.04
N ILE A 2 -6.80 5.00 -0.62
CA ILE A 2 -6.52 3.57 -0.32
C ILE A 2 -6.27 3.30 1.16
N LYS A 3 -5.69 4.27 1.89
CA LYS A 3 -5.38 4.15 3.33
C LYS A 3 -6.63 3.86 4.17
N ARG A 4 -7.77 4.49 3.84
CA ARG A 4 -9.05 4.23 4.52
C ARG A 4 -9.60 2.83 4.20
N SER A 5 -9.36 2.34 2.98
CA SER A 5 -9.82 1.01 2.57
C SER A 5 -9.09 -0.12 3.31
N TYR A 6 -7.86 0.11 3.78
CA TYR A 6 -7.20 -0.86 4.67
C TYR A 6 -7.88 -0.98 6.04
N LEU A 7 -8.50 0.09 6.54
CA LEU A 7 -9.21 0.06 7.82
C LEU A 7 -10.58 -0.63 7.73
N THR A 8 -11.15 -0.70 6.52
CA THR A 8 -12.41 -1.39 6.27
C THR A 8 -12.22 -2.89 6.06
N ASP A 9 -11.00 -3.32 5.75
CA ASP A 9 -10.65 -4.71 5.58
C ASP A 9 -10.00 -5.26 6.86
N SER A 10 -10.61 -6.26 7.49
CA SER A 10 -10.15 -6.80 8.77
C SER A 10 -8.73 -7.37 8.72
N PHE A 11 -8.31 -7.90 7.57
CA PHE A 11 -6.97 -8.46 7.39
C PHE A 11 -5.92 -7.34 7.32
N PHE A 12 -6.15 -6.34 6.48
CA PHE A 12 -5.24 -5.20 6.39
C PHE A 12 -5.24 -4.33 7.64
N LYS A 13 -6.37 -4.22 8.34
CA LYS A 13 -6.45 -3.53 9.63
C LYS A 13 -5.49 -4.15 10.63
N MET A 14 -5.46 -5.47 10.76
CA MET A 14 -4.53 -6.17 11.65
C MET A 14 -3.07 -5.91 11.28
N ILE A 15 -2.75 -5.86 9.99
CA ILE A 15 -1.39 -5.58 9.50
C ILE A 15 -0.97 -4.13 9.80
N ILE A 16 -1.90 -3.17 9.71
CA ILE A 16 -1.62 -1.77 10.04
C ILE A 16 -1.49 -1.56 11.54
N GLU A 17 -2.33 -2.20 12.35
CA GLU A 17 -2.32 -2.07 13.82
C GLU A 17 -1.14 -2.82 14.45
N ASP A 18 -0.76 -3.98 13.91
CA ASP A 18 0.42 -4.73 14.33
C ASP A 18 1.29 -5.14 13.12
N PRO A 19 2.15 -4.24 12.63
CA PRO A 19 3.04 -4.51 11.50
C PRO A 19 4.13 -5.54 11.82
N MET A 20 4.36 -5.88 13.09
CA MET A 20 5.33 -6.91 13.48
C MET A 20 4.74 -8.31 13.49
N ALA A 21 3.41 -8.44 13.54
CA ALA A 21 2.73 -9.73 13.50
C ALA A 21 2.99 -10.52 12.21
N ASN A 22 3.30 -9.85 11.10
CA ASN A 22 3.52 -10.52 9.82
C ASN A 22 4.78 -10.02 9.11
N ARG A 23 5.87 -10.78 9.21
CA ARG A 23 7.16 -10.49 8.54
C ARG A 23 7.10 -10.41 7.02
N THR A 24 6.04 -10.98 6.42
CA THR A 24 5.81 -10.95 4.97
C THR A 24 5.31 -9.60 4.47
N PHE A 25 4.68 -8.82 5.36
CA PHE A 25 4.09 -7.52 5.04
C PHE A 25 4.91 -6.39 5.65
N VAL A 26 5.01 -5.29 4.92
CA VAL A 26 5.71 -4.08 5.35
C VAL A 26 4.77 -2.90 5.16
N VAL A 27 4.52 -2.16 6.23
CA VAL A 27 3.77 -0.92 6.17
C VAL A 27 4.72 0.24 5.92
N ARG A 28 4.55 0.96 4.80
CA ARG A 28 5.31 2.18 4.46
C ARG A 28 4.34 3.29 4.12
N GLU A 29 4.43 4.41 4.82
CA GLU A 29 3.59 5.59 4.59
C GLU A 29 2.07 5.30 4.66
N GLY A 30 1.66 4.29 5.44
CA GLY A 30 0.27 3.84 5.54
C GLY A 30 -0.20 2.97 4.36
N LEU A 31 0.73 2.50 3.54
CA LEU A 31 0.51 1.51 2.48
C LEU A 31 1.05 0.15 2.89
N VAL A 32 0.33 -0.91 2.54
CA VAL A 32 0.72 -2.29 2.84
C VAL A 32 1.44 -2.88 1.62
N TRP A 33 2.68 -3.29 1.82
CA TRP A 33 3.52 -3.94 0.83
C TRP A 33 3.78 -5.38 1.23
N MET A 34 4.02 -6.25 0.26
CA MET A 34 4.55 -7.59 0.52
C MET A 34 5.62 -7.95 -0.50
N THR A 35 6.46 -8.90 -0.14
CA THR A 35 7.36 -9.56 -1.11
C THR A 35 6.66 -10.81 -1.63
N ASN A 36 6.42 -10.90 -2.93
CA ASN A 36 5.82 -12.09 -3.52
C ASN A 36 6.81 -13.27 -3.56
N GLY A 37 6.36 -14.46 -3.97
CA GLY A 37 7.21 -15.64 -4.08
C GLY A 37 8.35 -15.53 -5.10
N ARG A 38 8.37 -14.52 -5.96
CA ARG A 38 9.45 -14.21 -6.91
C ARG A 38 10.46 -13.21 -6.35
N GLY A 39 10.24 -12.66 -5.16
CA GLY A 39 11.08 -11.63 -4.56
C GLY A 39 10.69 -10.20 -4.97
N ASP A 40 9.62 -10.02 -5.76
CA ASP A 40 9.16 -8.68 -6.14
C ASP A 40 8.41 -8.03 -4.98
N LYS A 41 8.69 -6.75 -4.73
CA LYS A 41 7.89 -5.92 -3.84
C LYS A 41 6.61 -5.51 -4.55
N VAL A 42 5.47 -5.90 -4.01
CA VAL A 42 4.16 -5.60 -4.56
C VAL A 42 3.31 -4.85 -3.54
N LEU A 43 2.52 -3.90 -4.02
CA LEU A 43 1.55 -3.19 -3.21
C LEU A 43 0.30 -4.06 -3.06
N CYS A 44 -0.17 -4.22 -1.82
CA CYS A 44 -1.44 -4.88 -1.54
C CYS A 44 -2.58 -3.87 -1.69
N VAL A 45 -3.52 -4.14 -2.59
CA VAL A 45 -4.72 -3.30 -2.79
C VAL A 45 -5.94 -4.10 -2.33
N PRO A 46 -6.71 -3.64 -1.33
CA PRO A 46 -7.88 -4.35 -0.84
C PRO A 46 -8.99 -4.42 -1.91
N ASP A 47 -9.73 -5.51 -1.88
CA ASP A 47 -10.88 -5.71 -2.77
C ASP A 47 -12.01 -4.72 -2.42
N GLY A 48 -12.77 -4.25 -3.42
CA GLY A 48 -13.74 -3.16 -3.25
C GLY A 48 -13.22 -1.74 -3.58
N VAL A 49 -11.93 -1.61 -3.91
CA VAL A 49 -11.33 -0.38 -4.47
C VAL A 49 -11.55 -0.31 -6.00
N HIS A 50 -12.29 -1.27 -6.58
CA HIS A 50 -12.57 -1.43 -8.01
C HIS A 50 -13.81 -0.63 -8.47
N SER A 51 -13.76 0.70 -8.33
CA SER A 51 -14.67 1.58 -9.08
C SER A 51 -13.83 2.57 -9.87
N GLU A 52 -13.36 2.15 -11.05
CA GLU A 52 -12.72 2.88 -12.18
C GLU A 52 -11.68 4.01 -11.94
N ARG A 53 -11.49 4.49 -10.72
CA ARG A 53 -10.70 5.67 -10.35
C ARG A 53 -9.57 5.37 -9.38
N SER A 54 -9.60 4.24 -8.68
CA SER A 54 -8.73 4.10 -7.51
C SER A 54 -7.29 3.68 -7.82
N MET A 55 -7.03 2.88 -8.86
CA MET A 55 -5.66 2.44 -9.16
C MET A 55 -4.76 3.60 -9.62
N LYS A 56 -5.31 4.54 -10.39
CA LYS A 56 -4.58 5.76 -10.82
C LYS A 56 -4.33 6.70 -9.65
N GLU A 57 -5.29 6.90 -8.76
CA GLU A 57 -5.10 7.68 -7.53
C GLU A 57 -4.03 7.06 -6.63
N ILE A 58 -3.98 5.74 -6.51
CA ILE A 58 -2.93 5.02 -5.77
C ILE A 58 -1.55 5.27 -6.39
N ILE A 59 -1.44 5.20 -7.72
CA ILE A 59 -0.19 5.50 -8.43
C ILE A 59 0.18 6.99 -8.27
N LEU A 60 -0.78 7.91 -8.36
CA LEU A 60 -0.54 9.35 -8.22
C LEU A 60 -0.10 9.74 -6.79
N ASP A 61 -0.73 9.18 -5.75
CA ASP A 61 -0.29 9.34 -4.35
C ASP A 61 1.15 8.85 -4.16
N GLN A 62 1.54 7.75 -4.82
CA GLN A 62 2.92 7.25 -4.79
C GLN A 62 3.89 8.11 -5.59
N VAL A 63 3.49 8.62 -6.75
CA VAL A 63 4.32 9.49 -7.59
C VAL A 63 4.69 10.76 -6.84
N HIS A 64 3.80 11.32 -6.02
CA HIS A 64 4.16 12.47 -5.17
C HIS A 64 5.14 12.10 -4.03
N ALA A 65 5.04 10.91 -3.43
CA ALA A 65 5.96 10.46 -2.37
C ALA A 65 7.34 10.04 -2.92
N ILE A 66 7.39 9.40 -4.10
CA ILE A 66 8.61 8.89 -4.73
C ILE A 66 9.30 9.98 -5.55
N LEU A 67 8.58 10.76 -6.36
CA LEU A 67 9.19 11.86 -7.11
C LEU A 67 9.57 13.04 -6.22
N GLY A 68 8.91 13.23 -5.07
CA GLY A 68 9.32 14.23 -4.08
C GLY A 68 10.69 13.96 -3.46
N HIS A 69 11.18 12.71 -3.54
CA HIS A 69 12.52 12.32 -3.07
C HIS A 69 13.55 12.11 -4.21
N TYR A 70 13.11 12.13 -5.48
CA TYR A 70 13.98 12.05 -6.67
C TYR A 70 14.03 13.35 -7.48
N GLY A 71 13.44 14.44 -6.96
CA GLY A 71 13.51 15.77 -7.54
C GLY A 71 14.68 16.60 -7.01
N PHE A 72 15.93 16.18 -7.25
CA PHE A 72 17.07 17.04 -7.60
C PHE A 72 18.33 16.18 -7.78
N GLN A 73 18.79 16.03 -9.01
CA GLN A 73 20.22 16.01 -9.31
C GLN A 73 20.46 17.01 -10.44
#